data_AF-A0A952H078-F1
#
_entry.id   AF-A0A952H078-F1
#
_cell.length_a   1.000
_cell.length_b   1.000
_cell.length_c   1.000
_cell.angle_alpha   90.00
_cell.angle_beta   90.00
_cell.angle_gamma   90.00
#
_symmetry.space_group_name_H-M   'P 1'
#
loop_
_entity.id
_entity.type
_entity.pdbx_description
1 polymer ?
#
loop_
_entity_poly.entity_id
_entity_poly.type
_entity_poly.pdbx_seq_one_letter_code
_entity_poly.pdbx_strand_id
1 'polypeptide(L)'
;MKTSKSRASRTRGQAAIWLLGTLAASAAVMYGVFNTGQVIVGKERAVNAADAAALAGATAEARLLNLMAYANRGVIANEVFLAQLLSMESWVQYLGRTSENIEILLDIISLFPPAAAFAQPAAQVMDKVAMVADKAHTGLQKGINVYIPVLEVAKTGIKAAEGAIRVGGGLLAGDAARNLVKANRTDFNGRFDPGVAVADAGLLKELTFVQNNTDWVNFTKLYDGNNRGDAKYILEQSLDKFTANRPGAFWLNLSIPLVAGMEKKGGSKLQGYDRWESEDTLEMWQQCGVKKCWEPIGWGRANADKNGNSGGTWSPSRSAQDLAQGNGGTHSKWTGVPSLYDIANKSTKTGERENLGLDFVVAVARPGANDFTTTKLAMDNVASTSVAGSADLPLKQRASQNTAFAKARVFFERPRRGLTNDFTASGLWRPDQAKEYGSLYSPYWQARLRDISAGEKVALLGAMGLTPDYAAYTPGGQ
;
A
#
# COMPACT_ATOMS: atom_id res chain seq x y z
N MET A 1 -42.04 18.26 97.95
CA MET A 1 -40.85 18.01 97.11
C MET A 1 -40.60 16.51 97.07
N LYS A 2 -41.09 15.81 96.02
CA LYS A 2 -40.92 14.35 95.84
C LYS A 2 -39.91 14.12 94.73
N THR A 3 -38.75 13.58 95.06
CA THR A 3 -37.72 13.18 94.09
C THR A 3 -38.14 11.89 93.40
N SER A 4 -38.47 11.99 92.12
CA SER A 4 -38.73 10.84 91.25
C SER A 4 -37.39 10.16 90.91
N LYS A 5 -37.21 8.91 91.36
CA LYS A 5 -36.11 8.05 90.92
C LYS A 5 -36.40 7.58 89.49
N SER A 6 -35.58 7.95 88.52
CA SER A 6 -35.67 7.40 87.17
C SER A 6 -35.28 5.92 87.17
N ARG A 7 -36.15 5.08 86.61
CA ARG A 7 -35.84 3.66 86.32
C ARG A 7 -35.07 3.63 85.01
N ALA A 8 -33.77 3.36 85.07
CA ALA A 8 -32.99 3.04 83.87
C ALA A 8 -33.52 1.71 83.30
N SER A 9 -34.16 1.74 82.14
CA SER A 9 -34.52 0.54 81.41
C SER A 9 -33.23 -0.08 80.85
N ARG A 10 -32.90 -1.29 81.31
CA ARG A 10 -31.86 -2.10 80.65
C ARG A 10 -32.41 -2.54 79.30
N THR A 11 -32.02 -1.86 78.23
CA THR A 11 -32.18 -2.34 76.85
C THR A 11 -31.45 -3.67 76.71
N ARG A 12 -32.21 -4.75 76.58
CA ARG A 12 -31.70 -6.11 76.34
C ARG A 12 -31.15 -6.18 74.91
N GLY A 13 -29.96 -6.77 74.73
CA GLY A 13 -29.15 -6.79 73.51
C GLY A 13 -29.74 -7.48 72.26
N GLN A 14 -31.07 -7.52 72.08
CA GLN A 14 -31.70 -8.09 70.88
C GLN A 14 -31.54 -7.21 69.63
N ALA A 15 -31.52 -5.89 69.77
CA ALA A 15 -31.22 -4.98 68.64
C ALA A 15 -29.78 -5.16 68.13
N ALA A 16 -28.85 -5.53 69.01
CA ALA A 16 -27.47 -5.80 68.64
C ALA A 16 -27.33 -7.07 67.78
N ILE A 17 -28.16 -8.10 68.02
CA ILE A 17 -28.15 -9.34 67.22
C ILE A 17 -28.61 -9.06 65.79
N TRP A 18 -29.69 -8.30 65.61
CA TRP A 18 -30.17 -7.91 64.29
C TRP A 18 -29.19 -6.99 63.56
N LEU A 19 -28.56 -6.06 64.27
CA LEU A 19 -27.53 -5.17 63.71
C LEU A 19 -26.29 -5.94 63.25
N LEU A 20 -25.79 -6.88 64.07
CA LEU A 20 -24.67 -7.75 63.71
C LEU A 20 -25.02 -8.68 62.53
N GLY A 21 -26.22 -9.26 62.51
CA GLY A 21 -26.68 -10.09 61.39
C GLY A 21 -26.79 -9.30 60.09
N THR A 22 -27.30 -8.07 60.14
CA THR A 22 -27.41 -7.19 58.95
C THR A 22 -26.05 -6.67 58.48
N LEU A 23 -25.12 -6.40 59.40
CA LEU A 23 -23.73 -6.06 59.07
C LEU A 23 -23.02 -7.24 58.40
N ALA A 24 -23.19 -8.46 58.92
CA ALA A 24 -22.63 -9.67 58.33
C ALA A 24 -23.19 -9.94 56.93
N ALA A 25 -24.51 -9.77 56.74
CA ALA A 25 -25.15 -9.89 55.43
C ALA A 25 -24.65 -8.83 54.44
N SER A 26 -24.55 -7.56 54.87
CA SER A 26 -24.01 -6.46 54.06
C SER A 26 -22.55 -6.71 53.66
N ALA A 27 -21.72 -7.22 54.58
CA ALA A 27 -20.34 -7.57 54.31
C ALA A 27 -20.22 -8.73 53.30
N ALA A 28 -21.09 -9.74 53.39
CA ALA A 28 -21.13 -10.86 52.45
C ALA A 28 -21.56 -10.43 51.03
N VAL A 29 -22.51 -9.50 50.91
CA VAL A 29 -22.89 -8.92 49.62
C VAL A 29 -21.74 -8.11 49.02
N MET A 30 -21.11 -7.24 49.82
CA MET A 30 -19.96 -6.44 49.39
C MET A 30 -18.78 -7.33 48.95
N TYR A 31 -18.56 -8.47 49.63
CA TYR A 31 -17.59 -9.49 49.27
C TYR A 31 -17.86 -10.07 47.87
N GLY A 32 -19.10 -10.48 47.59
CA GLY A 32 -19.49 -11.01 46.28
C GLY A 32 -19.33 -9.99 45.15
N VAL A 33 -19.73 -8.74 45.40
CA VAL A 33 -19.59 -7.64 44.45
C VAL A 33 -18.12 -7.32 44.18
N PHE A 34 -17.28 -7.28 45.22
CA PHE A 34 -15.84 -7.01 45.05
C PHE A 34 -15.15 -8.09 44.23
N ASN A 35 -15.39 -9.37 44.52
CA ASN A 35 -14.80 -10.48 43.75
C ASN A 35 -15.23 -10.44 42.28
N THR A 36 -16.52 -10.22 42.04
CA THR A 36 -17.07 -10.11 40.68
C THR A 36 -16.47 -8.89 39.96
N GLY A 37 -16.35 -7.75 40.65
CA GLY A 37 -15.74 -6.54 40.11
C GLY A 37 -14.28 -6.72 39.71
N GLN A 38 -13.47 -7.40 40.53
CA GLN A 38 -12.07 -7.69 40.20
C GLN A 38 -11.93 -8.60 38.97
N VAL A 39 -12.80 -9.61 38.85
CA VAL A 39 -12.82 -10.49 37.68
C VAL A 39 -13.24 -9.73 36.41
N ILE A 40 -14.26 -8.86 36.50
CA ILE A 40 -14.70 -8.03 35.36
C ILE A 40 -13.58 -7.10 34.90
N VAL A 41 -12.90 -6.42 35.82
CA VAL A 41 -11.77 -5.53 35.51
C VAL A 41 -10.62 -6.31 34.85
N GLY A 42 -10.32 -7.51 35.34
CA GLY A 42 -9.31 -8.39 34.73
C GLY A 42 -9.65 -8.79 33.30
N LYS A 43 -10.92 -9.07 33.01
CA LYS A 43 -11.42 -9.36 31.67
C LYS A 43 -11.38 -8.14 30.75
N GLU A 44 -11.87 -6.98 31.19
CA GLU A 44 -11.81 -5.74 30.40
C GLU A 44 -10.37 -5.38 30.03
N ARG A 45 -9.42 -5.54 30.95
CA ARG A 45 -7.99 -5.33 30.66
C ARG A 45 -7.46 -6.30 29.61
N ALA A 46 -7.84 -7.57 29.67
CA ALA A 46 -7.44 -8.57 28.68
C ALA A 46 -8.02 -8.25 27.29
N VAL A 47 -9.29 -7.90 27.22
CA VAL A 47 -9.99 -7.48 25.98
C VAL A 47 -9.32 -6.24 25.37
N ASN A 48 -9.17 -5.18 26.16
CA ASN A 48 -8.53 -3.95 25.70
C ASN A 48 -7.08 -4.19 25.22
N ALA A 49 -6.34 -5.06 25.92
CA ALA A 49 -4.99 -5.44 25.50
C ALA A 49 -4.98 -6.26 24.20
N ALA A 50 -5.94 -7.17 24.03
CA ALA A 50 -6.10 -7.95 22.80
C ALA A 50 -6.41 -7.04 21.61
N ASP A 51 -7.42 -6.18 21.74
CA ASP A 51 -7.87 -5.27 20.68
C ASP A 51 -6.76 -4.30 20.28
N ALA A 52 -6.09 -3.71 21.26
CA ALA A 52 -4.96 -2.84 20.99
C ALA A 52 -3.83 -3.60 20.25
N ALA A 53 -3.52 -4.84 20.67
CA ALA A 53 -2.45 -5.64 20.07
C ALA A 53 -2.78 -6.06 18.64
N ALA A 54 -4.01 -6.49 18.38
CA ALA A 54 -4.49 -6.82 17.05
C ALA A 54 -4.42 -5.60 16.14
N LEU A 55 -4.88 -4.44 16.62
CA LEU A 55 -4.83 -3.18 15.87
C LEU A 55 -3.38 -2.74 15.60
N ALA A 56 -2.45 -2.92 16.54
CA ALA A 56 -1.04 -2.59 16.34
C ALA A 56 -0.38 -3.46 15.28
N GLY A 57 -0.63 -4.79 15.29
CA GLY A 57 -0.14 -5.70 14.26
C GLY A 57 -0.69 -5.34 12.88
N ALA A 58 -2.02 -5.20 12.75
CA ALA A 58 -2.64 -4.79 11.50
C ALA A 58 -2.17 -3.40 11.02
N THR A 59 -1.91 -2.45 11.94
CA THR A 59 -1.39 -1.13 11.58
C THR A 59 0.04 -1.23 11.03
N ALA A 60 0.87 -2.12 11.57
CA ALA A 60 2.21 -2.38 11.04
C ALA A 60 2.13 -2.96 9.62
N GLU A 61 1.27 -3.96 9.39
CA GLU A 61 1.00 -4.52 8.06
C GLU A 61 0.52 -3.46 7.06
N ALA A 62 -0.46 -2.63 7.46
CA ALA A 62 -0.97 -1.54 6.63
C ALA A 62 0.14 -0.55 6.22
N ARG A 63 1.02 -0.18 7.16
CA ARG A 63 2.17 0.71 6.87
C ARG A 63 3.16 0.06 5.92
N LEU A 64 3.42 -1.23 6.05
CA LEU A 64 4.29 -1.98 5.15
C LEU A 64 3.71 -2.04 3.72
N LEU A 65 2.41 -2.29 3.57
CA LEU A 65 1.74 -2.24 2.26
C LEU A 65 1.78 -0.84 1.65
N ASN A 66 1.60 0.21 2.46
CA ASN A 66 1.74 1.59 1.98
C ASN A 66 3.18 1.91 1.56
N LEU A 67 4.19 1.40 2.28
CA LEU A 67 5.60 1.54 1.90
C LEU A 67 5.89 0.87 0.55
N MET A 68 5.40 -0.35 0.32
CA MET A 68 5.49 -1.02 -0.98
C MET A 68 4.77 -0.19 -2.07
N ALA A 69 3.61 0.39 -1.76
CA ALA A 69 2.90 1.25 -2.70
C ALA A 69 3.69 2.51 -3.10
N TYR A 70 4.38 3.14 -2.14
CA TYR A 70 5.28 4.26 -2.44
C TYR A 70 6.51 3.83 -3.23
N ALA A 71 7.08 2.67 -2.92
CA ALA A 71 8.24 2.12 -3.62
C ALA A 71 7.91 1.84 -5.09
N ASN A 72 6.79 1.14 -5.36
CA ASN A 72 6.27 0.91 -6.70
C ASN A 72 6.06 2.22 -7.48
N ARG A 73 5.42 3.23 -6.86
CA ARG A 73 5.24 4.55 -7.48
C ARG A 73 6.57 5.23 -7.81
N GLY A 74 7.55 5.17 -6.91
CA GLY A 74 8.88 5.74 -7.13
C GLY A 74 9.61 5.07 -8.29
N VAL A 75 9.54 3.73 -8.39
CA VAL A 75 10.13 2.99 -9.51
C VAL A 75 9.44 3.37 -10.82
N ILE A 76 8.10 3.45 -10.86
CA ILE A 76 7.38 3.85 -12.08
C ILE A 76 7.72 5.29 -12.49
N ALA A 77 7.85 6.23 -11.54
CA ALA A 77 8.26 7.60 -11.84
C ALA A 77 9.66 7.67 -12.48
N ASN A 78 10.60 6.86 -12.00
CA ASN A 78 11.93 6.74 -12.60
C ASN A 78 11.86 6.19 -14.04
N GLU A 79 10.99 5.20 -14.31
CA GLU A 79 10.76 4.70 -15.68
C GLU A 79 10.14 5.75 -16.60
N VAL A 80 9.17 6.52 -16.11
CA VAL A 80 8.55 7.62 -16.88
C VAL A 80 9.61 8.66 -17.23
N PHE A 81 10.47 9.02 -16.28
CA PHE A 81 11.57 9.95 -16.53
C PHE A 81 12.57 9.41 -17.56
N LEU A 82 12.91 8.12 -17.52
CA LEU A 82 13.73 7.49 -18.55
C LEU A 82 13.06 7.59 -19.93
N ALA A 83 11.76 7.30 -20.03
CA ALA A 83 11.01 7.44 -21.28
C ALA A 83 11.02 8.90 -21.79
N GLN A 84 10.94 9.88 -20.89
CA GLN A 84 11.07 11.30 -21.21
C GLN A 84 12.49 11.64 -21.71
N LEU A 85 13.54 11.11 -21.10
CA LEU A 85 14.92 11.32 -21.55
C LEU A 85 15.16 10.73 -22.96
N LEU A 86 14.67 9.52 -23.23
CA LEU A 86 14.73 8.91 -24.58
C LEU A 86 13.97 9.77 -25.60
N SER A 87 12.83 10.34 -25.20
CA SER A 87 12.05 11.27 -26.01
C SER A 87 12.78 12.56 -26.31
N MET A 88 13.50 13.10 -25.33
CA MET A 88 14.33 14.28 -25.53
C MET A 88 15.50 13.97 -26.48
N GLU A 89 16.11 12.80 -26.35
CA GLU A 89 17.21 12.40 -27.22
C GLU A 89 16.76 12.25 -28.68
N SER A 90 15.66 11.52 -28.95
CA SER A 90 15.13 11.39 -30.31
C SER A 90 14.77 12.76 -30.89
N TRP A 91 14.17 13.63 -30.08
CA TRP A 91 13.79 14.97 -30.51
C TRP A 91 15.01 15.87 -30.80
N VAL A 92 16.05 15.84 -29.97
CA VAL A 92 17.28 16.62 -30.20
C VAL A 92 18.04 16.12 -31.43
N GLN A 93 18.15 14.81 -31.62
CA GLN A 93 18.73 14.24 -32.83
C GLN A 93 17.96 14.69 -34.08
N TYR A 94 16.63 14.61 -34.01
CA TYR A 94 15.73 15.09 -35.06
C TYR A 94 15.99 16.57 -35.39
N LEU A 95 16.12 17.42 -34.38
CA LEU A 95 16.40 18.84 -34.56
C LEU A 95 17.77 19.07 -35.23
N GLY A 96 18.82 18.39 -34.79
CA GLY A 96 20.16 18.50 -35.38
C GLY A 96 20.15 18.17 -36.88
N ARG A 97 19.58 17.02 -37.24
CA ARG A 97 19.49 16.58 -38.65
C ARG A 97 18.57 17.45 -39.50
N THR A 98 17.47 17.95 -38.93
CA THR A 98 16.62 18.95 -39.62
C THR A 98 17.44 20.18 -40.01
N SER A 99 18.32 20.60 -39.11
CA SER A 99 19.16 21.78 -39.26
C SER A 99 20.19 21.63 -40.38
N GLU A 100 20.82 20.45 -40.48
CA GLU A 100 21.80 20.11 -41.52
C GLU A 100 21.16 19.97 -42.92
N ASN A 101 19.93 19.48 -42.98
CA ASN A 101 19.23 19.22 -44.25
C ASN A 101 18.43 20.42 -44.77
N ILE A 102 18.49 21.59 -44.14
CA ILE A 102 17.75 22.79 -44.56
C ILE A 102 18.23 23.34 -45.92
N GLU A 103 19.40 22.96 -46.40
CA GLU A 103 19.81 23.25 -47.79
C GLU A 103 18.85 22.63 -48.83
N ILE A 104 18.29 21.44 -48.54
CA ILE A 104 17.28 20.77 -49.39
C ILE A 104 15.95 21.56 -49.42
N LEU A 105 15.63 22.30 -48.35
CA LEU A 105 14.46 23.15 -48.28
C LEU A 105 14.57 24.35 -49.25
N LEU A 106 15.77 24.85 -49.54
CA LEU A 106 15.96 26.01 -50.44
C LEU A 106 15.55 25.71 -51.88
N ASP A 107 15.88 24.52 -52.40
CA ASP A 107 15.56 24.11 -53.77
C ASP A 107 14.06 23.90 -53.99
N ILE A 108 13.31 23.48 -52.96
CA ILE A 108 11.87 23.19 -53.05
C ILE A 108 11.00 24.37 -52.61
N ILE A 109 11.46 25.22 -51.67
CA ILE A 109 10.83 26.50 -51.31
C ILE A 109 10.77 27.45 -52.53
N SER A 110 11.65 27.28 -53.52
CA SER A 110 11.60 28.02 -54.78
C SER A 110 10.30 27.79 -55.59
N LEU A 111 9.56 26.69 -55.36
CA LEU A 111 8.21 26.48 -55.89
C LEU A 111 7.11 27.25 -55.15
N PHE A 112 7.42 27.89 -54.02
CA PHE A 112 6.53 28.70 -53.19
C PHE A 112 7.03 30.16 -53.13
N PRO A 113 6.60 31.04 -54.06
CA PRO A 113 7.12 32.40 -54.18
C PRO A 113 7.11 33.27 -52.89
N PRO A 114 6.13 33.17 -51.97
CA PRO A 114 6.16 33.94 -50.73
C PRO A 114 7.16 33.43 -49.66
N ALA A 115 7.65 32.19 -49.76
CA ALA A 115 8.49 31.57 -48.74
C ALA A 115 10.01 31.71 -49.03
N ALA A 116 10.38 31.97 -50.30
CA ALA A 116 11.77 32.17 -50.73
C ALA A 116 12.48 33.37 -50.06
N ALA A 117 11.73 34.38 -49.62
CA ALA A 117 12.26 35.58 -48.96
C ALA A 117 12.79 35.32 -47.52
N PHE A 118 12.42 34.19 -46.90
CA PHE A 118 12.81 33.85 -45.52
C PHE A 118 13.98 32.86 -45.43
N ALA A 119 14.48 32.40 -46.58
CA ALA A 119 15.35 31.23 -46.69
C ALA A 119 16.83 31.53 -46.36
N GLN A 120 17.33 32.72 -46.73
CA GLN A 120 18.71 33.16 -46.54
C GLN A 120 19.14 33.39 -45.06
N PRO A 121 18.34 34.07 -44.20
CA PRO A 121 18.70 34.23 -42.78
C PRO A 121 18.50 32.95 -41.95
N ALA A 122 17.77 31.95 -42.45
CA ALA A 122 17.54 30.70 -41.74
C ALA A 122 18.82 29.83 -41.67
N ALA A 123 19.59 29.71 -42.75
CA ALA A 123 20.77 28.85 -42.81
C ALA A 123 21.82 29.16 -41.71
N GLN A 124 22.14 30.44 -41.48
CA GLN A 124 23.12 30.85 -40.45
C GLN A 124 22.65 30.59 -39.01
N VAL A 125 21.34 30.56 -38.79
CA VAL A 125 20.74 30.21 -37.48
C VAL A 125 20.78 28.70 -37.28
N MET A 126 20.63 27.94 -38.37
CA MET A 126 20.57 26.48 -38.35
C MET A 126 21.92 25.84 -38.05
N ASP A 127 23.05 26.39 -38.51
CA ASP A 127 24.37 25.86 -38.12
C ASP A 127 24.61 25.92 -36.60
N LYS A 128 24.14 26.99 -35.95
CA LYS A 128 24.21 27.13 -34.49
C LYS A 128 23.26 26.17 -33.79
N VAL A 129 22.07 25.94 -34.35
CA VAL A 129 21.09 24.97 -33.83
C VAL A 129 21.63 23.55 -33.94
N ALA A 130 22.29 23.18 -35.04
CA ALA A 130 22.94 21.88 -35.23
C ALA A 130 24.02 21.65 -34.16
N MET A 131 24.93 22.61 -33.98
CA MET A 131 25.99 22.51 -32.96
C MET A 131 25.45 22.40 -31.53
N VAL A 132 24.39 23.14 -31.20
CA VAL A 132 23.74 23.06 -29.88
C VAL A 132 23.03 21.72 -29.73
N ALA A 133 22.35 21.24 -30.78
CA ALA A 133 21.71 19.93 -30.80
C ALA A 133 22.72 18.80 -30.63
N ASP A 134 23.89 18.85 -31.27
CA ASP A 134 24.93 17.83 -31.11
C ASP A 134 25.53 17.80 -29.71
N LYS A 135 25.81 18.97 -29.12
CA LYS A 135 26.27 19.08 -27.73
C LYS A 135 25.20 18.58 -26.76
N ALA A 136 23.94 18.96 -26.98
CA ALA A 136 22.82 18.53 -26.16
C ALA A 136 22.58 17.01 -26.30
N HIS A 137 22.68 16.46 -27.52
CA HIS A 137 22.54 15.03 -27.80
C HIS A 137 23.63 14.23 -27.10
N THR A 138 24.89 14.64 -27.26
CA THR A 138 26.04 14.00 -26.59
C THR A 138 25.90 14.07 -25.07
N GLY A 139 25.44 15.22 -24.54
CA GLY A 139 25.16 15.40 -23.13
C GLY A 139 24.03 14.50 -22.62
N LEU A 140 22.93 14.42 -23.36
CA LEU A 140 21.78 13.55 -23.06
C LEU A 140 22.17 12.08 -23.11
N GLN A 141 22.86 11.62 -24.14
CA GLN A 141 23.33 10.24 -24.24
C GLN A 141 24.23 9.85 -23.08
N LYS A 142 25.20 10.71 -22.71
CA LYS A 142 26.04 10.50 -21.53
C LYS A 142 25.19 10.46 -20.26
N GLY A 143 24.24 11.39 -20.11
CA GLY A 143 23.31 11.44 -18.98
C GLY A 143 22.47 10.17 -18.85
N ILE A 144 21.86 9.71 -19.94
CA ILE A 144 21.06 8.48 -20.00
C ILE A 144 21.92 7.25 -19.66
N ASN A 145 23.13 7.15 -20.23
CA ASN A 145 24.04 6.03 -19.98
C ASN A 145 24.58 5.99 -18.54
N VAL A 146 24.56 7.12 -17.82
CA VAL A 146 24.85 7.22 -16.38
C VAL A 146 23.60 6.94 -15.54
N TYR A 147 22.44 7.42 -15.97
CA TYR A 147 21.18 7.32 -15.24
C TYR A 147 20.61 5.90 -15.24
N ILE A 148 20.61 5.21 -16.38
CA ILE A 148 20.06 3.85 -16.51
C ILE A 148 20.68 2.89 -15.47
N PRO A 149 22.02 2.78 -15.31
CA PRO A 149 22.61 1.92 -14.28
C PRO A 149 22.15 2.24 -12.86
N VAL A 150 22.01 3.53 -12.51
CA VAL A 150 21.54 3.95 -11.18
C VAL A 150 20.11 3.49 -10.94
N LEU A 151 19.26 3.65 -11.96
CA LEU A 151 17.87 3.21 -11.95
C LEU A 151 17.77 1.67 -11.85
N GLU A 152 18.62 0.92 -12.54
CA GLU A 152 18.66 -0.55 -12.46
C GLU A 152 19.12 -1.06 -11.07
N VAL A 153 20.09 -0.38 -10.46
CA VAL A 153 20.49 -0.66 -9.06
C VAL A 153 19.34 -0.36 -8.10
N ALA A 154 18.66 0.79 -8.27
CA ALA A 154 17.52 1.15 -7.45
C ALA A 154 16.34 0.17 -7.60
N LYS A 155 16.00 -0.25 -8.83
CA LYS A 155 15.00 -1.30 -9.11
C LYS A 155 15.31 -2.59 -8.34
N THR A 156 16.55 -3.05 -8.45
CA THR A 156 16.99 -4.30 -7.82
C THR A 156 16.96 -4.19 -6.30
N GLY A 157 17.44 -3.08 -5.74
CA GLY A 157 17.43 -2.81 -4.31
C GLY A 157 16.01 -2.71 -3.74
N ILE A 158 15.11 -2.00 -4.42
CA ILE A 158 13.71 -1.88 -4.02
C ILE A 158 13.01 -3.24 -4.09
N LYS A 159 13.18 -3.99 -5.19
CA LYS A 159 12.63 -5.35 -5.32
C LYS A 159 13.12 -6.28 -4.21
N ALA A 160 14.40 -6.18 -3.82
CA ALA A 160 14.96 -6.96 -2.73
C ALA A 160 14.37 -6.55 -1.37
N ALA A 161 14.23 -5.25 -1.12
CA ALA A 161 13.60 -4.73 0.10
C ALA A 161 12.13 -5.14 0.21
N GLU A 162 11.37 -5.06 -0.88
CA GLU A 162 9.98 -5.55 -0.94
C GLU A 162 9.89 -7.06 -0.76
N GLY A 163 10.84 -7.83 -1.30
CA GLY A 163 10.97 -9.26 -1.02
C GLY A 163 11.18 -9.55 0.46
N ALA A 164 12.04 -8.77 1.14
CA ALA A 164 12.26 -8.87 2.58
C ALA A 164 11.00 -8.48 3.39
N ILE A 165 10.29 -7.43 2.98
CA ILE A 165 9.00 -7.03 3.57
C ILE A 165 7.96 -8.14 3.40
N ARG A 166 7.88 -8.78 2.23
CA ARG A 166 6.95 -9.88 2.00
C ARG A 166 7.22 -11.08 2.92
N VAL A 167 8.48 -11.48 3.10
CA VAL A 167 8.81 -12.67 3.92
C VAL A 167 8.85 -12.37 5.43
N GLY A 168 9.13 -11.13 5.83
CA GLY A 168 9.33 -10.75 7.24
C GLY A 168 8.26 -9.83 7.82
N GLY A 169 7.41 -9.20 7.00
CA GLY A 169 6.46 -8.19 7.44
C GLY A 169 5.42 -8.70 8.44
N GLY A 170 4.91 -9.92 8.25
CA GLY A 170 4.01 -10.57 9.20
C GLY A 170 4.68 -10.82 10.56
N LEU A 171 6.00 -11.10 10.58
CA LEU A 171 6.77 -11.22 11.83
C LEU A 171 6.93 -9.87 12.53
N LEU A 172 7.21 -8.80 11.77
CA LEU A 172 7.29 -7.44 12.30
C LEU A 172 5.94 -6.97 12.90
N ALA A 173 4.84 -7.33 12.25
CA ALA A 173 3.49 -7.11 12.78
C ALA A 173 3.23 -7.91 14.06
N GLY A 174 3.70 -9.17 14.09
CA GLY A 174 3.70 -10.00 15.29
C GLY A 174 4.46 -9.36 16.46
N ASP A 175 5.63 -8.80 16.20
CA ASP A 175 6.45 -8.13 17.21
C ASP A 175 5.82 -6.81 17.66
N ALA A 176 5.18 -6.05 16.77
CA ALA A 176 4.42 -4.86 17.14
C ALA A 176 3.29 -5.22 18.14
N ALA A 177 2.54 -6.29 17.87
CA ALA A 177 1.50 -6.79 18.76
C ALA A 177 2.08 -7.24 20.12
N ARG A 178 3.17 -8.02 20.13
CA ARG A 178 3.84 -8.47 21.36
C ARG A 178 4.36 -7.31 22.19
N ASN A 179 4.96 -6.30 21.56
CA ASN A 179 5.51 -5.13 22.24
C ASN A 179 4.41 -4.29 22.87
N LEU A 180 3.25 -4.17 22.23
CA LEU A 180 2.11 -3.48 22.82
C LEU A 180 1.56 -4.22 24.04
N VAL A 181 1.44 -5.55 23.97
CA VAL A 181 1.01 -6.36 25.13
C VAL A 181 2.00 -6.25 26.28
N LYS A 182 3.32 -6.23 26.00
CA LYS A 182 4.36 -5.99 27.02
C LYS A 182 4.26 -4.59 27.63
N ALA A 183 3.92 -3.57 26.83
CA ALA A 183 3.76 -2.19 27.28
C ALA A 183 2.51 -1.98 28.17
N ASN A 184 1.51 -2.86 28.08
CA ASN A 184 0.34 -2.85 28.97
C ASN A 184 0.65 -3.30 30.41
N ARG A 185 1.92 -3.57 30.76
CA ARG A 185 2.35 -3.84 32.13
C ARG A 185 2.59 -2.53 32.86
N THR A 186 1.96 -2.38 34.02
CA THR A 186 2.14 -1.19 34.87
C THR A 186 2.94 -1.56 36.11
N ASP A 187 4.09 -0.91 36.27
CA ASP A 187 4.80 -0.83 37.55
C ASP A 187 4.69 0.61 38.06
N PHE A 188 3.76 0.85 38.97
CA PHE A 188 3.59 2.15 39.62
C PHE A 188 3.77 2.01 41.11
N ASN A 189 4.83 2.64 41.63
CA ASN A 189 5.04 2.86 43.06
C ASN A 189 5.00 1.56 43.90
N GLY A 190 5.67 0.50 43.41
CA GLY A 190 5.75 -0.80 44.08
C GLY A 190 4.52 -1.70 43.93
N ARG A 191 3.51 -1.29 43.14
CA ARG A 191 2.39 -2.15 42.74
C ARG A 191 2.72 -2.81 41.40
N PHE A 192 3.04 -4.10 41.45
CA PHE A 192 3.29 -4.93 40.29
C PHE A 192 1.96 -5.52 39.78
N ASP A 193 1.45 -5.00 38.65
CA ASP A 193 0.50 -5.77 37.83
C ASP A 193 1.31 -6.47 36.72
N PRO A 194 1.49 -7.80 36.79
CA PRO A 194 2.18 -8.58 35.74
C PRO A 194 1.52 -8.45 34.36
N GLY A 195 0.31 -7.87 34.30
CA GLY A 195 -0.37 -7.50 33.07
C GLY A 195 -0.85 -8.72 32.30
N VAL A 196 -0.89 -8.59 30.98
CA VAL A 196 -1.33 -9.63 30.06
C VAL A 196 -0.11 -10.14 29.30
N ALA A 197 -0.12 -11.42 28.90
CA ALA A 197 0.87 -12.00 28.00
C ALA A 197 0.20 -12.45 26.71
N VAL A 198 0.95 -12.44 25.61
CA VAL A 198 0.49 -13.08 24.37
C VAL A 198 0.40 -14.58 24.59
N ALA A 199 -0.72 -15.19 24.21
CA ALA A 199 -0.91 -16.62 24.26
C ALA A 199 -0.48 -17.23 22.92
N ASP A 200 0.77 -17.68 22.82
CA ASP A 200 1.42 -18.11 21.57
C ASP A 200 1.97 -19.54 21.62
N ALA A 201 1.26 -20.45 22.28
CA ALA A 201 1.65 -21.86 22.40
C ALA A 201 0.74 -22.81 21.61
N GLY A 202 1.32 -23.93 21.14
CA GLY A 202 0.59 -25.03 20.49
C GLY A 202 -0.28 -24.58 19.32
N LEU A 203 -1.48 -25.16 19.20
CA LEU A 203 -2.42 -24.88 18.11
C LEU A 203 -2.87 -23.41 18.07
N LEU A 204 -2.82 -22.69 19.20
CA LEU A 204 -3.20 -21.28 19.25
C LEU A 204 -2.19 -20.40 18.50
N LYS A 205 -0.91 -20.74 18.54
CA LYS A 205 0.13 -20.06 17.75
C LYS A 205 -0.10 -20.25 16.25
N GLU A 206 -0.49 -21.47 15.87
CA GLU A 206 -0.79 -21.81 14.48
C GLU A 206 -1.97 -20.99 13.94
N LEU A 207 -3.07 -20.91 14.69
CA LEU A 207 -4.26 -20.15 14.32
C LEU A 207 -4.13 -18.63 14.46
N THR A 208 -3.02 -18.13 15.02
CA THR A 208 -2.77 -16.69 15.19
C THR A 208 -1.55 -16.26 14.38
N PHE A 209 -0.36 -16.22 14.98
CA PHE A 209 0.82 -15.63 14.34
C PHE A 209 1.32 -16.40 13.11
N VAL A 210 1.18 -17.73 13.07
CA VAL A 210 1.59 -18.51 11.88
C VAL A 210 0.61 -18.28 10.74
N GLN A 211 -0.70 -18.32 11.00
CA GLN A 211 -1.73 -18.02 10.02
C GLN A 211 -1.61 -16.57 9.52
N ASN A 212 -1.52 -15.58 10.42
CA ASN A 212 -1.31 -14.17 10.05
C ASN A 212 -0.09 -14.01 9.12
N ASN A 213 1.04 -14.65 9.47
CA ASN A 213 2.25 -14.58 8.65
C ASN A 213 2.09 -15.28 7.29
N THR A 214 1.35 -16.39 7.26
CA THR A 214 1.05 -17.10 6.01
C THR A 214 0.16 -16.25 5.09
N ASP A 215 -0.88 -15.65 5.65
CA ASP A 215 -1.78 -14.75 4.94
C ASP A 215 -1.04 -13.52 4.41
N TRP A 216 -0.15 -12.92 5.23
CA TRP A 216 0.75 -11.83 4.82
C TRP A 216 1.61 -12.19 3.60
N VAL A 217 2.32 -13.32 3.66
CA VAL A 217 3.21 -13.78 2.57
C VAL A 217 2.42 -14.06 1.29
N ASN A 218 1.19 -14.56 1.42
CA ASN A 218 0.32 -14.90 0.30
C ASN A 218 -0.48 -13.70 -0.24
N PHE A 219 -0.55 -12.59 0.52
CA PHE A 219 -1.29 -11.40 0.12
C PHE A 219 -0.70 -10.72 -1.11
N THR A 220 0.62 -10.78 -1.23
CA THR A 220 1.39 -10.11 -2.28
C THR A 220 2.15 -11.12 -3.12
N LYS A 221 2.24 -10.83 -4.42
CA LYS A 221 2.92 -11.65 -5.41
C LYS A 221 3.84 -10.76 -6.24
N LEU A 222 5.02 -11.27 -6.57
CA LEU A 222 5.89 -10.64 -7.56
C LEU A 222 5.32 -10.86 -8.96
N TYR A 223 5.08 -9.77 -9.69
CA TYR A 223 4.71 -9.80 -11.09
C TYR A 223 5.95 -9.55 -11.95
N ASP A 224 6.37 -10.58 -12.68
CA ASP A 224 7.54 -10.59 -13.55
C ASP A 224 7.21 -11.12 -14.95
N GLY A 225 8.18 -11.06 -15.87
CA GLY A 225 8.01 -11.56 -17.25
C GLY A 225 6.77 -10.98 -17.94
N ASN A 226 5.91 -11.85 -18.45
CA ASN A 226 4.68 -11.43 -19.14
C ASN A 226 3.53 -11.05 -18.20
N ASN A 227 3.71 -11.18 -16.87
CA ASN A 227 2.69 -10.81 -15.89
C ASN A 227 2.78 -9.35 -15.45
N ARG A 228 3.76 -8.57 -15.97
CA ARG A 228 3.98 -7.14 -15.66
C ARG A 228 2.91 -6.20 -16.25
N GLY A 229 1.71 -6.69 -16.56
CA GLY A 229 0.65 -5.95 -17.24
C GLY A 229 0.24 -4.67 -16.50
N ASP A 230 0.05 -4.73 -15.19
CA ASP A 230 -0.35 -3.57 -14.39
C ASP A 230 0.75 -2.50 -14.34
N ALA A 231 2.02 -2.92 -14.13
CA ALA A 231 3.17 -2.02 -14.14
C ALA A 231 3.33 -1.33 -15.50
N LYS A 232 3.18 -2.08 -16.59
CA LYS A 232 3.17 -1.55 -17.96
C LYS A 232 2.04 -0.53 -18.15
N TYR A 233 0.82 -0.89 -17.78
CA TYR A 233 -0.34 -0.03 -17.95
C TYR A 233 -0.15 1.31 -17.22
N ILE A 234 0.28 1.26 -15.96
CA ILE A 234 0.49 2.49 -15.16
C ILE A 234 1.63 3.32 -15.74
N LEU A 235 2.73 2.69 -16.18
CA LEU A 235 3.83 3.39 -16.85
C LEU A 235 3.36 4.13 -18.11
N GLU A 236 2.62 3.47 -19.00
CA GLU A 236 2.11 4.07 -20.24
C GLU A 236 1.08 5.18 -19.97
N GLN A 237 0.22 5.01 -18.96
CA GLN A 237 -0.75 6.04 -18.56
C GLN A 237 -0.12 7.23 -17.82
N SER A 238 1.08 7.06 -17.27
CA SER A 238 1.81 8.11 -16.55
C SER A 238 2.69 8.97 -17.47
N LEU A 239 2.76 8.64 -18.75
CA LEU A 239 3.49 9.44 -19.73
C LEU A 239 2.83 10.81 -19.91
N ASP A 240 3.65 11.86 -19.96
CA ASP A 240 3.18 13.19 -20.32
C ASP A 240 2.89 13.27 -21.84
N LYS A 241 2.21 14.34 -22.25
CA LYS A 241 1.82 14.54 -23.66
C LYS A 241 3.03 14.54 -24.60
N PHE A 242 4.14 15.16 -24.20
CA PHE A 242 5.35 15.21 -25.02
C PHE A 242 5.99 13.83 -25.13
N THR A 243 6.07 13.03 -24.07
CA THR A 243 6.62 11.67 -24.19
C THR A 243 5.73 10.77 -25.04
N ALA A 244 4.41 10.82 -24.85
CA ALA A 244 3.46 9.96 -25.55
C ALA A 244 3.29 10.30 -27.04
N ASN A 245 3.13 11.58 -27.40
CA ASN A 245 2.87 12.01 -28.77
C ASN A 245 3.39 13.42 -29.06
N ARG A 246 4.30 13.53 -30.04
CA ARG A 246 4.90 14.79 -30.48
C ARG A 246 4.53 15.03 -31.95
N PRO A 247 3.33 15.55 -32.26
CA PRO A 247 2.97 15.87 -33.64
C PRO A 247 3.70 17.13 -34.16
N GLY A 248 4.31 17.93 -33.28
CA GLY A 248 4.92 19.21 -33.64
C GLY A 248 3.88 20.32 -33.82
N ALA A 249 4.34 21.49 -34.24
CA ALA A 249 3.44 22.61 -34.52
C ALA A 249 2.63 22.36 -35.80
N PHE A 250 1.47 23.02 -35.94
CA PHE A 250 0.58 22.81 -37.09
C PHE A 250 1.29 23.08 -38.44
N TRP A 251 2.22 24.04 -38.48
CA TRP A 251 2.95 24.42 -39.70
C TRP A 251 3.96 23.36 -40.16
N LEU A 252 4.33 22.40 -39.29
CA LEU A 252 5.13 21.23 -39.65
C LEU A 252 4.28 20.10 -40.27
N ASN A 253 2.97 20.30 -40.36
CA ASN A 253 2.00 19.35 -40.90
C ASN A 253 1.11 20.00 -41.97
N LEU A 254 1.70 20.85 -42.82
CA LEU A 254 0.99 21.53 -43.91
C LEU A 254 0.83 20.59 -45.10
N SER A 255 -0.32 20.64 -45.76
CA SER A 255 -0.60 19.81 -46.94
C SER A 255 -1.38 20.61 -47.96
N ILE A 256 -0.87 20.66 -49.20
CA ILE A 256 -1.63 21.04 -50.39
C ILE A 256 -2.14 19.75 -51.04
N PRO A 257 -3.47 19.53 -51.06
CA PRO A 257 -4.05 18.32 -51.64
C PRO A 257 -3.52 18.04 -53.05
N LEU A 258 -3.10 16.79 -53.29
CA LEU A 258 -2.61 16.28 -54.59
C LEU A 258 -1.35 16.95 -55.15
N VAL A 259 -0.67 17.82 -54.40
CA VAL A 259 0.54 18.51 -54.86
C VAL A 259 1.73 18.14 -53.99
N ALA A 260 1.75 18.61 -52.74
CA ALA A 260 2.86 18.42 -51.82
C ALA A 260 2.44 18.73 -50.38
N GLY A 261 3.24 18.30 -49.41
CA GLY A 261 3.04 18.66 -48.02
C GLY A 261 4.24 18.28 -47.15
N MET A 262 4.11 18.55 -45.86
CA MET A 262 5.05 18.18 -44.82
C MET A 262 4.29 17.43 -43.73
N GLU A 263 4.96 16.48 -43.10
CA GLU A 263 4.37 15.71 -42.01
C GLU A 263 5.43 15.39 -40.96
N LYS A 264 5.18 15.90 -39.74
CA LYS A 264 5.99 15.63 -38.56
C LYS A 264 5.31 14.54 -37.74
N LYS A 265 6.02 13.44 -37.53
CA LYS A 265 5.61 12.38 -36.60
C LYS A 265 6.61 12.28 -35.48
N GLY A 266 6.13 12.10 -34.26
CA GLY A 266 7.01 11.71 -33.18
C GLY A 266 6.25 11.20 -31.97
N GLY A 267 6.93 10.44 -31.14
CA GLY A 267 6.35 9.84 -29.93
C GLY A 267 7.23 8.74 -29.40
N SER A 268 6.80 8.17 -28.27
CA SER A 268 7.50 7.07 -27.61
C SER A 268 6.53 5.93 -27.36
N LYS A 269 6.95 4.71 -27.70
CA LYS A 269 6.14 3.50 -27.57
C LYS A 269 6.93 2.41 -26.87
N LEU A 270 6.27 1.74 -25.94
CA LEU A 270 6.79 0.55 -25.29
C LEU A 270 6.34 -0.70 -26.05
N GLN A 271 7.30 -1.40 -26.65
CA GLN A 271 7.08 -2.65 -27.35
C GLN A 271 7.21 -3.82 -26.37
N GLY A 272 6.13 -4.59 -26.20
CA GLY A 272 6.07 -5.65 -25.21
C GLY A 272 6.28 -5.09 -23.80
N TYR A 273 7.32 -5.55 -23.11
CA TYR A 273 7.74 -5.06 -21.80
C TYR A 273 9.19 -4.59 -21.76
N ASP A 274 9.97 -4.86 -22.80
CA ASP A 274 11.43 -4.85 -22.69
C ASP A 274 12.11 -3.99 -23.76
N ARG A 275 11.32 -3.24 -24.55
CA ARG A 275 11.85 -2.29 -25.53
C ARG A 275 11.10 -0.97 -25.58
N TRP A 276 11.78 0.12 -25.26
CA TRP A 276 11.34 1.47 -25.60
C TRP A 276 11.84 1.85 -26.98
N GLU A 277 10.94 2.38 -27.80
CA GLU A 277 11.25 3.01 -29.08
C GLU A 277 10.75 4.46 -29.02
N SER A 278 11.65 5.43 -29.08
CA SER A 278 11.31 6.84 -29.25
C SER A 278 11.81 7.33 -30.60
N GLU A 279 10.91 7.93 -31.38
CA GLU A 279 11.19 8.37 -32.74
C GLU A 279 10.61 9.76 -32.99
N ASP A 280 11.34 10.58 -33.73
CA ASP A 280 10.91 11.86 -34.27
C ASP A 280 11.35 11.96 -35.73
N THR A 281 10.41 12.25 -36.64
CA THR A 281 10.65 12.40 -38.08
C THR A 281 9.91 13.62 -38.63
N LEU A 282 10.56 14.33 -39.55
CA LEU A 282 9.96 15.34 -40.41
C LEU A 282 10.31 15.00 -41.84
N GLU A 283 9.28 14.91 -42.66
CA GLU A 283 9.41 14.61 -44.08
C GLU A 283 8.54 15.56 -44.85
N MET A 284 9.00 15.94 -46.04
CA MET A 284 8.12 16.48 -47.06
C MET A 284 7.68 15.37 -48.00
N TRP A 285 6.55 15.55 -48.65
CA TRP A 285 6.10 14.71 -49.73
C TRP A 285 5.65 15.52 -50.91
N GLN A 286 5.82 14.95 -52.10
CA GLN A 286 5.27 15.46 -53.34
C GLN A 286 4.53 14.35 -54.09
N GLN A 287 3.59 14.73 -54.93
CA GLN A 287 2.84 13.79 -55.75
C GLN A 287 3.71 13.29 -56.92
N CYS A 288 4.06 12.01 -56.89
CA CYS A 288 4.75 11.30 -57.96
C CYS A 288 3.75 10.36 -58.66
N GLY A 289 3.01 10.89 -59.64
CA GLY A 289 1.93 10.16 -60.28
C GLY A 289 0.75 9.90 -59.33
N VAL A 290 0.48 8.63 -59.00
CA VAL A 290 -0.59 8.26 -58.05
C VAL A 290 -0.09 8.03 -56.62
N LYS A 291 1.22 8.12 -56.38
CA LYS A 291 1.84 7.87 -55.06
C LYS A 291 2.51 9.14 -54.52
N LYS A 292 2.67 9.19 -53.20
CA LYS A 292 3.48 10.22 -52.54
C LYS A 292 4.95 9.76 -52.52
N CYS A 293 5.85 10.58 -53.07
CA CYS A 293 7.29 10.45 -52.81
C CYS A 293 7.63 11.23 -51.54
N TRP A 294 8.41 10.63 -50.63
CA TRP A 294 8.80 11.23 -49.36
C TRP A 294 10.27 11.60 -49.37
N GLU A 295 10.58 12.86 -49.05
CA GLU A 295 11.94 13.37 -48.90
C GLU A 295 12.19 13.65 -47.40
N PRO A 296 13.26 13.09 -46.82
CA PRO A 296 13.55 13.25 -45.40
C PRO A 296 14.16 14.63 -45.12
N ILE A 297 13.61 15.32 -44.13
CA ILE A 297 14.16 16.61 -43.66
C ILE A 297 14.89 16.39 -42.34
N GLY A 298 14.28 15.67 -41.41
CA GLY A 298 14.91 15.38 -40.13
C GLY A 298 14.43 14.07 -39.55
N TRP A 299 15.31 13.40 -38.83
CA TRP A 299 15.01 12.12 -38.19
C TRP A 299 15.79 11.96 -36.88
N GLY A 300 15.22 11.27 -35.92
CA GLY A 300 15.85 11.02 -34.63
C GLY A 300 15.23 9.81 -33.98
N ARG A 301 16.07 8.95 -33.42
CA ARG A 301 15.59 7.76 -32.72
C ARG A 301 16.48 7.43 -31.53
N ALA A 302 15.85 7.07 -30.42
CA ALA A 302 16.50 6.57 -29.23
C ALA A 302 15.73 5.34 -28.76
N ASN A 303 16.45 4.23 -28.60
CA ASN A 303 15.87 2.96 -28.18
C ASN A 303 16.51 2.51 -26.87
N ALA A 304 15.71 1.96 -25.96
CA ALA A 304 16.23 1.26 -24.79
C ALA A 304 15.73 -0.19 -24.84
N ASP A 305 16.65 -1.12 -24.96
CA ASP A 305 16.39 -2.56 -25.09
C ASP A 305 17.64 -3.29 -24.61
N LYS A 306 17.49 -4.25 -23.70
CA LYS A 306 18.61 -5.00 -23.10
C LYS A 306 19.54 -5.64 -24.15
N ASN A 307 18.99 -6.07 -25.28
CA ASN A 307 19.71 -6.73 -26.37
C ASN A 307 20.22 -5.73 -27.42
N GLY A 308 20.02 -4.43 -27.22
CA GLY A 308 20.40 -3.38 -28.16
C GLY A 308 19.55 -3.36 -29.44
N ASN A 309 18.36 -3.96 -29.42
CA ASN A 309 17.48 -3.99 -30.59
C ASN A 309 16.84 -2.62 -30.83
N SER A 310 16.92 -2.11 -32.06
CA SER A 310 16.29 -0.85 -32.49
C SER A 310 14.85 -1.03 -32.99
N GLY A 311 14.39 -2.27 -33.16
CA GLY A 311 13.06 -2.59 -33.69
C GLY A 311 12.91 -2.33 -35.19
N GLY A 312 11.66 -2.32 -35.65
CA GLY A 312 11.30 -2.03 -37.04
C GLY A 312 10.90 -0.57 -37.25
N THR A 313 10.79 -0.18 -38.52
CA THR A 313 10.22 1.11 -38.93
C THR A 313 8.72 1.14 -38.66
N TRP A 314 8.20 2.28 -38.21
CA TRP A 314 6.77 2.40 -37.86
C TRP A 314 5.87 2.61 -39.10
N SER A 315 6.45 3.01 -40.22
CA SER A 315 5.80 3.33 -41.50
C SER A 315 6.82 3.07 -42.63
N PRO A 316 6.90 1.82 -43.14
CA PRO A 316 7.96 1.36 -44.06
C PRO A 316 8.02 2.02 -45.46
N SER A 317 7.25 3.07 -45.68
CA SER A 317 7.19 3.82 -46.95
C SER A 317 7.69 5.26 -46.80
N ARG A 318 8.34 5.57 -45.68
CA ARG A 318 8.77 6.92 -45.27
C ARG A 318 10.27 6.89 -45.02
N SER A 319 11.02 7.60 -45.86
CA SER A 319 12.49 7.59 -45.90
C SER A 319 13.12 8.10 -44.61
N ALA A 320 12.55 9.09 -43.92
CA ALA A 320 13.08 9.56 -42.64
C ALA A 320 12.94 8.52 -41.54
N GLN A 321 11.97 7.60 -41.61
CA GLN A 321 11.85 6.53 -40.63
C GLN A 321 12.90 5.44 -40.81
N ASP A 322 13.21 5.09 -42.06
CA ASP A 322 14.31 4.16 -42.36
C ASP A 322 15.64 4.75 -41.86
N LEU A 323 15.86 6.06 -42.08
CA LEU A 323 17.01 6.78 -41.56
C LEU A 323 17.01 6.90 -40.03
N ALA A 324 15.85 7.12 -39.40
CA ALA A 324 15.70 7.13 -37.94
C ALA A 324 16.08 5.77 -37.34
N GLN A 325 15.61 4.68 -37.95
CA GLN A 325 15.85 3.32 -37.50
C GLN A 325 17.31 2.90 -37.69
N GLY A 326 17.92 3.25 -38.83
CA GLY A 326 19.32 2.96 -39.12
C GLY A 326 20.33 3.76 -38.28
N ASN A 327 20.00 5.01 -37.92
CA ASN A 327 20.88 5.91 -37.16
C ASN A 327 20.47 6.09 -35.69
N GLY A 328 19.60 5.22 -35.19
CA GLY A 328 19.03 5.34 -33.85
C GLY A 328 20.02 5.00 -32.75
N GLY A 329 20.04 5.82 -31.70
CA GLY A 329 20.75 5.51 -30.45
C GLY A 329 20.18 4.25 -29.80
N THR A 330 21.04 3.45 -29.17
CA THR A 330 20.65 2.24 -28.42
C THR A 330 21.22 2.25 -27.02
N HIS A 331 20.36 1.98 -26.03
CA HIS A 331 20.71 1.90 -24.62
C HIS A 331 20.46 0.48 -24.10
N SER A 332 21.51 -0.34 -24.11
CA SER A 332 21.44 -1.77 -23.78
C SER A 332 21.40 -2.11 -22.29
N LYS A 333 21.55 -1.10 -21.42
CA LYS A 333 21.59 -1.31 -19.97
C LYS A 333 20.21 -1.34 -19.32
N TRP A 334 19.16 -0.88 -20.01
CA TRP A 334 17.81 -0.90 -19.49
C TRP A 334 17.22 -2.30 -19.60
N THR A 335 16.68 -2.83 -18.52
CA THR A 335 16.29 -4.25 -18.44
C THR A 335 14.82 -4.51 -18.73
N GLY A 336 14.04 -3.46 -18.99
CA GLY A 336 12.61 -3.55 -19.22
C GLY A 336 11.75 -2.92 -18.11
N VAL A 337 10.44 -3.03 -18.29
CA VAL A 337 9.44 -2.69 -17.28
C VAL A 337 9.80 -3.41 -15.97
N PRO A 338 9.82 -2.71 -14.83
CA PRO A 338 10.22 -3.29 -13.56
C PRO A 338 9.32 -4.46 -13.17
N SER A 339 9.91 -5.49 -12.58
CA SER A 339 9.14 -6.53 -11.88
C SER A 339 8.80 -6.02 -10.48
N LEU A 340 7.52 -5.89 -10.18
CA LEU A 340 7.02 -5.25 -8.96
C LEU A 340 6.11 -6.20 -8.18
N TYR A 341 6.07 -6.02 -6.86
CA TYR A 341 5.07 -6.71 -6.04
C TYR A 341 3.72 -6.01 -6.14
N ASP A 342 2.65 -6.79 -6.26
CA ASP A 342 1.28 -6.29 -6.11
C ASP A 342 0.40 -7.35 -5.44
N ILE A 343 -0.85 -7.01 -5.16
CA ILE A 343 -1.83 -7.91 -4.57
C ILE A 343 -1.95 -9.19 -5.40
N ALA A 344 -1.90 -10.34 -4.73
CA ALA A 344 -2.00 -11.65 -5.38
C ALA A 344 -3.41 -11.93 -5.91
N ASN A 345 -4.44 -11.58 -5.14
CA ASN A 345 -5.83 -11.75 -5.55
C ASN A 345 -6.28 -10.59 -6.46
N LYS A 346 -6.42 -10.89 -7.75
CA LYS A 346 -6.90 -9.98 -8.79
C LYS A 346 -8.35 -10.24 -9.21
N SER A 347 -9.14 -10.91 -8.36
CA SER A 347 -10.53 -11.24 -8.66
C SER A 347 -11.34 -10.00 -9.06
N THR A 348 -12.06 -10.11 -10.17
CA THR A 348 -12.97 -9.09 -10.68
C THR A 348 -14.39 -9.27 -10.15
N LYS A 349 -14.65 -10.33 -9.38
CA LYS A 349 -15.96 -10.61 -8.80
C LYS A 349 -16.31 -9.55 -7.75
N THR A 350 -17.48 -8.95 -7.92
CA THR A 350 -18.10 -8.05 -6.93
C THR A 350 -18.19 -8.75 -5.58
N GLY A 351 -17.85 -8.06 -4.49
CA GLY A 351 -17.77 -8.63 -3.15
C GLY A 351 -16.39 -9.18 -2.77
N GLU A 352 -15.72 -9.97 -3.64
CA GLU A 352 -14.35 -10.45 -3.36
C GLU A 352 -13.36 -9.29 -3.37
N ARG A 353 -13.47 -8.43 -4.39
CA ARG A 353 -12.60 -7.24 -4.54
C ARG A 353 -12.85 -6.17 -3.47
N GLU A 354 -14.09 -6.08 -2.97
CA GLU A 354 -14.49 -5.13 -1.93
C GLU A 354 -14.06 -5.55 -0.54
N ASN A 355 -13.99 -6.86 -0.31
CA ASN A 355 -13.60 -7.45 0.97
C ASN A 355 -12.12 -7.83 1.03
N LEU A 356 -11.34 -7.47 0.02
CA LEU A 356 -9.90 -7.67 -0.04
C LEU A 356 -9.22 -7.00 1.17
N GLY A 357 -8.47 -7.79 1.91
CA GLY A 357 -7.77 -7.34 3.11
C GLY A 357 -7.06 -8.50 3.81
N LEU A 358 -6.31 -8.17 4.84
CA LEU A 358 -5.65 -9.12 5.72
C LEU A 358 -6.32 -9.07 7.09
N ASP A 359 -6.64 -10.23 7.65
CA ASP A 359 -7.09 -10.32 9.02
C ASP A 359 -5.88 -10.70 9.90
N PHE A 360 -5.71 -9.99 11.01
CA PHE A 360 -4.64 -10.19 11.98
C PHE A 360 -5.27 -10.56 13.32
N VAL A 361 -5.08 -11.81 13.73
CA VAL A 361 -5.67 -12.38 14.96
C VAL A 361 -4.63 -12.47 16.06
N VAL A 362 -4.99 -12.05 17.27
CA VAL A 362 -4.14 -12.16 18.48
C VAL A 362 -4.94 -12.80 19.60
N ALA A 363 -4.27 -13.68 20.33
CA ALA A 363 -4.75 -14.20 21.60
C ALA A 363 -3.87 -13.70 22.73
N VAL A 364 -4.50 -13.27 23.83
CA VAL A 364 -3.80 -12.81 25.02
C VAL A 364 -4.38 -13.48 26.26
N ALA A 365 -3.53 -13.79 27.22
CA ALA A 365 -3.91 -14.43 28.48
C ALA A 365 -3.38 -13.62 29.66
N ARG A 366 -4.27 -13.37 30.61
CA ARG A 366 -3.96 -12.83 31.94
C ARG A 366 -4.05 -13.98 32.93
N PRO A 367 -2.96 -14.36 33.62
CA PRO A 367 -3.06 -15.32 34.71
C PRO A 367 -4.02 -14.79 35.77
N GLY A 368 -5.07 -15.53 36.10
CA GLY A 368 -6.01 -15.25 37.17
C GLY A 368 -5.36 -15.35 38.56
N ALA A 369 -4.13 -15.86 38.64
CA ALA A 369 -3.18 -15.61 39.73
C ALA A 369 -3.11 -14.12 40.11
N ASN A 370 -3.21 -13.23 39.12
CA ASN A 370 -3.00 -11.78 39.20
C ASN A 370 -4.29 -10.97 39.38
N ASP A 371 -5.43 -11.66 39.48
CA ASP A 371 -6.70 -11.03 39.86
C ASP A 371 -6.83 -11.14 41.38
N PHE A 372 -6.80 -9.99 42.06
CA PHE A 372 -6.85 -9.87 43.52
C PHE A 372 -8.28 -10.14 44.03
N THR A 373 -8.67 -11.41 44.07
CA THR A 373 -9.88 -11.88 44.74
C THR A 373 -9.64 -12.05 46.24
N THR A 374 -10.70 -11.92 47.02
CA THR A 374 -10.65 -12.01 48.50
C THR A 374 -10.17 -13.37 49.02
N THR A 375 -10.34 -14.46 48.26
CA THR A 375 -9.73 -15.78 48.51
C THR A 375 -8.20 -15.70 48.64
N LYS A 376 -7.56 -14.72 48.03
CA LYS A 376 -6.10 -14.50 48.10
C LYS A 376 -5.66 -13.41 49.07
N LEU A 377 -6.61 -12.72 49.71
CA LEU A 377 -6.33 -11.79 50.83
C LEU A 377 -6.22 -12.53 52.18
N ALA A 378 -5.90 -13.83 52.17
CA ALA A 378 -5.79 -14.70 53.33
C ALA A 378 -7.06 -14.79 54.20
N MET A 379 -8.25 -14.65 53.59
CA MET A 379 -9.54 -14.87 54.25
C MET A 379 -9.99 -16.35 54.26
N ASP A 380 -9.14 -17.27 53.80
CA ASP A 380 -9.41 -18.72 53.64
C ASP A 380 -9.62 -19.48 54.96
N ASN A 381 -9.22 -18.94 56.11
CA ASN A 381 -9.38 -19.61 57.41
C ASN A 381 -10.77 -19.40 58.06
N VAL A 382 -11.74 -18.86 57.32
CA VAL A 382 -13.12 -18.79 57.78
C VAL A 382 -13.95 -19.79 57.01
N ALA A 383 -14.07 -21.00 57.56
CA ALA A 383 -15.04 -21.99 57.09
C ALA A 383 -16.45 -21.41 57.19
N SER A 384 -16.98 -20.89 56.08
CA SER A 384 -18.38 -20.47 56.00
C SER A 384 -19.26 -21.70 55.85
N THR A 385 -19.75 -22.24 56.96
CA THR A 385 -20.84 -23.24 56.98
C THR A 385 -22.21 -22.59 56.78
N SER A 386 -22.30 -21.50 56.02
CA SER A 386 -23.57 -20.79 55.80
C SER A 386 -24.48 -21.55 54.84
N VAL A 387 -25.78 -21.57 55.16
CA VAL A 387 -26.84 -22.24 54.38
C VAL A 387 -27.05 -21.57 52.99
N ALA A 388 -26.39 -20.44 52.73
CA ALA A 388 -26.54 -19.63 51.51
C ALA A 388 -25.74 -20.14 50.30
N GLY A 389 -25.11 -21.32 50.38
CA GLY A 389 -24.31 -21.88 49.30
C GLY A 389 -22.85 -21.40 49.33
N SER A 390 -21.95 -22.24 48.82
CA SER A 390 -20.53 -21.88 48.69
C SER A 390 -20.40 -20.63 47.81
N ALA A 391 -19.56 -19.69 48.23
CA ALA A 391 -19.12 -18.58 47.39
C ALA A 391 -18.13 -19.03 46.28
N ASP A 392 -17.90 -20.34 46.15
CA ASP A 392 -17.35 -20.92 44.92
C ASP A 392 -18.36 -20.73 43.80
N LEU A 393 -18.21 -19.63 43.06
CA LEU A 393 -18.57 -19.64 41.66
C LEU A 393 -17.59 -20.60 40.98
N PRO A 394 -18.02 -21.77 40.45
CA PRO A 394 -17.16 -22.61 39.65
C PRO A 394 -16.85 -21.87 38.36
N LEU A 395 -15.84 -21.02 38.41
CA LEU A 395 -15.18 -20.47 37.24
C LEU A 395 -14.62 -21.69 36.50
N LYS A 396 -15.27 -22.10 35.41
CA LYS A 396 -14.70 -23.04 34.44
C LYS A 396 -13.55 -22.35 33.70
N GLN A 397 -12.53 -21.94 34.44
CA GLN A 397 -11.26 -21.42 33.92
C GLN A 397 -10.31 -22.60 33.81
N ARG A 398 -9.91 -22.96 32.59
CA ARG A 398 -8.78 -23.87 32.43
C ARG A 398 -7.53 -23.11 32.89
N ALA A 399 -6.82 -23.67 33.87
CA ALA A 399 -5.58 -23.12 34.45
C ALA A 399 -5.65 -21.75 35.16
N SER A 400 -6.84 -21.33 35.61
CA SER A 400 -7.01 -20.05 36.34
C SER A 400 -6.50 -18.85 35.54
N GLN A 401 -6.92 -18.67 34.28
CA GLN A 401 -6.52 -17.55 33.41
C GLN A 401 -7.73 -16.91 32.71
N ASN A 402 -7.71 -15.58 32.54
CA ASN A 402 -8.64 -14.85 31.67
C ASN A 402 -8.00 -14.70 30.30
N THR A 403 -8.62 -15.26 29.27
CA THR A 403 -8.14 -15.16 27.88
C THR A 403 -9.05 -14.25 27.10
N ALA A 404 -8.48 -13.40 26.26
CA ALA A 404 -9.20 -12.60 25.28
C ALA A 404 -8.62 -12.83 23.88
N PHE A 405 -9.51 -12.76 22.88
CA PHE A 405 -9.15 -12.84 21.47
C PHE A 405 -9.59 -11.57 20.76
N ALA A 406 -8.72 -11.05 19.90
CA ALA A 406 -9.04 -9.92 19.07
C ALA A 406 -8.62 -10.15 17.64
N LYS A 407 -9.35 -9.52 16.72
CA LYS A 407 -9.04 -9.52 15.30
C LYS A 407 -9.10 -8.10 14.78
N ALA A 408 -8.08 -7.73 14.01
CA ALA A 408 -8.07 -6.51 13.24
C ALA A 408 -8.00 -6.85 11.76
N ARG A 409 -8.51 -5.98 10.91
CA ARG A 409 -8.44 -6.10 9.47
C ARG A 409 -7.66 -4.94 8.88
N VAL A 410 -6.67 -5.27 8.05
CA VAL A 410 -6.06 -4.38 7.08
C VAL A 410 -6.97 -4.30 5.86
N PHE A 411 -7.40 -3.10 5.49
CA PHE A 411 -8.29 -2.87 4.36
C PHE A 411 -7.80 -1.67 3.53
N PHE A 412 -8.18 -1.63 2.27
CA PHE A 412 -7.90 -0.50 1.39
C PHE A 412 -9.13 0.40 1.29
N GLU A 413 -8.98 1.68 1.60
CA GLU A 413 -10.02 2.67 1.33
C GLU A 413 -9.39 4.02 1.01
N ARG A 414 -9.54 4.46 -0.24
CA ARG A 414 -9.21 5.82 -0.67
C ARG A 414 -10.38 6.76 -0.30
N PRO A 415 -10.12 7.97 0.25
CA PRO A 415 -11.17 8.96 0.52
C PRO A 415 -12.03 9.25 -0.72
N ARG A 416 -13.36 9.35 -0.53
CA ARG A 416 -14.32 9.67 -1.60
C ARG A 416 -15.16 10.90 -1.28
N ARG A 417 -15.65 11.56 -2.33
CA ARG A 417 -16.58 12.69 -2.25
C ARG A 417 -17.91 12.22 -1.63
N GLY A 418 -18.48 12.99 -0.70
CA GLY A 418 -19.80 12.70 -0.12
C GLY A 418 -19.84 12.60 1.41
N LEU A 419 -18.69 12.64 2.09
CA LEU A 419 -18.64 12.96 3.52
C LEU A 419 -18.92 14.47 3.65
N THR A 420 -20.12 14.82 4.11
CA THR A 420 -20.72 16.17 4.01
C THR A 420 -19.86 17.30 4.60
N ASN A 421 -18.80 17.01 5.36
CA ASN A 421 -17.95 17.99 6.02
C ASN A 421 -16.42 17.73 5.90
N ASP A 422 -15.96 16.89 4.96
CA ASP A 422 -14.53 16.61 4.81
C ASP A 422 -13.87 17.51 3.74
N PHE A 423 -13.48 18.73 4.14
CA PHE A 423 -12.78 19.68 3.27
C PHE A 423 -11.28 19.39 3.11
N THR A 424 -10.69 18.61 4.03
CA THR A 424 -9.25 18.25 4.00
C THR A 424 -8.97 17.13 3.00
N ALA A 425 -9.97 16.33 2.62
CA ALA A 425 -9.83 15.25 1.65
C ALA A 425 -10.07 15.65 0.17
N SER A 426 -10.43 16.89 -0.14
CA SER A 426 -10.82 17.32 -1.50
C SER A 426 -9.75 17.08 -2.56
N GLY A 427 -8.46 17.23 -2.21
CA GLY A 427 -7.32 16.93 -3.09
C GLY A 427 -6.97 15.44 -3.21
N LEU A 428 -7.56 14.58 -2.37
CA LEU A 428 -7.32 13.13 -2.36
C LEU A 428 -8.35 12.35 -3.18
N TRP A 429 -9.45 12.98 -3.57
CA TRP A 429 -10.50 12.35 -4.35
C TRP A 429 -10.08 12.08 -5.80
N ARG A 430 -10.68 11.06 -6.39
CA ARG A 430 -10.53 10.86 -7.83
C ARG A 430 -11.39 11.86 -8.61
N PRO A 431 -10.88 12.44 -9.72
CA PRO A 431 -11.67 13.30 -10.59
C PRO A 431 -12.92 12.60 -11.14
N ASP A 432 -12.78 11.31 -11.49
CA ASP A 432 -13.83 10.47 -12.09
C ASP A 432 -14.86 9.91 -11.09
N GLN A 433 -14.69 10.17 -9.79
CA GLN A 433 -15.54 9.64 -8.71
C GLN A 433 -15.62 8.11 -8.63
N ALA A 434 -14.76 7.37 -9.35
CA ALA A 434 -14.79 5.91 -9.35
C ALA A 434 -14.26 5.35 -8.02
N LYS A 435 -14.77 4.18 -7.60
CA LYS A 435 -14.21 3.42 -6.47
C LYS A 435 -12.87 2.83 -6.88
N GLU A 436 -11.82 3.20 -6.14
CA GLU A 436 -10.52 2.56 -6.24
C GLU A 436 -10.47 1.34 -5.32
N TYR A 437 -9.91 0.24 -5.84
CA TYR A 437 -9.75 -1.01 -5.10
C TYR A 437 -8.29 -1.21 -4.70
N GLY A 438 -8.07 -2.09 -3.72
CA GLY A 438 -6.74 -2.41 -3.19
C GLY A 438 -5.72 -2.73 -4.26
N SER A 439 -4.62 -1.99 -4.24
CA SER A 439 -3.42 -2.22 -5.04
C SER A 439 -2.18 -1.77 -4.26
N LEU A 440 -1.01 -2.20 -4.72
CA LEU A 440 0.27 -1.65 -4.29
C LEU A 440 0.74 -0.54 -5.23
N TYR A 441 -0.19 0.23 -5.80
CA TYR A 441 0.11 1.47 -6.49
C TYR A 441 -0.55 2.67 -5.82
N SER A 442 -1.22 2.47 -4.68
CA SER A 442 -1.82 3.55 -3.90
C SER A 442 -1.70 3.30 -2.39
N PRO A 443 -1.20 4.26 -1.60
CA PRO A 443 -0.90 4.06 -0.18
C PRO A 443 -2.12 4.38 0.70
N TYR A 444 -3.22 3.65 0.50
CA TYR A 444 -4.48 3.84 1.26
C TYR A 444 -4.87 2.59 2.08
N TRP A 445 -3.89 1.77 2.44
CA TRP A 445 -4.09 0.66 3.38
C TRP A 445 -4.19 1.19 4.80
N GLN A 446 -5.23 0.76 5.51
CA GLN A 446 -5.58 1.17 6.86
C GLN A 446 -5.94 -0.05 7.71
N ALA A 447 -5.91 0.09 9.02
CA ALA A 447 -6.28 -0.97 9.96
C ALA A 447 -7.52 -0.57 10.77
N ARG A 448 -8.39 -1.54 11.06
CA ARG A 448 -9.52 -1.37 11.97
C ARG A 448 -9.80 -2.67 12.73
N LEU A 449 -10.43 -2.57 13.89
CA LEU A 449 -10.95 -3.75 14.59
C LEU A 449 -12.06 -4.42 13.78
N ARG A 450 -12.17 -5.74 13.94
CA ARG A 450 -13.19 -6.54 13.28
C ARG A 450 -13.61 -7.69 14.17
N ASP A 451 -14.91 -7.96 14.17
CA ASP A 451 -15.46 -9.07 14.94
C ASP A 451 -14.91 -10.43 14.49
N ILE A 452 -14.62 -11.27 15.48
CA ILE A 452 -14.31 -12.69 15.29
C ILE A 452 -15.63 -13.42 15.04
N SER A 453 -15.71 -14.15 13.94
CA SER A 453 -16.89 -14.96 13.60
C SER A 453 -17.06 -16.12 14.59
N ALA A 454 -18.28 -16.64 14.71
CA ALA A 454 -18.55 -17.76 15.60
C ALA A 454 -17.66 -18.99 15.31
N GLY A 455 -17.40 -19.29 14.03
CA GLY A 455 -16.53 -20.40 13.63
C GLY A 455 -15.07 -20.20 14.06
N GLU A 456 -14.52 -18.99 13.89
CA GLU A 456 -13.16 -18.66 14.34
C GLU A 456 -13.07 -18.71 15.87
N LYS A 457 -14.08 -18.19 16.59
CA LYS A 457 -14.12 -18.27 18.07
C LYS A 457 -14.09 -19.72 18.55
N VAL A 458 -14.90 -20.60 17.95
CA VAL A 458 -14.92 -22.04 18.28
C VAL A 458 -13.55 -22.68 18.04
N ALA A 459 -12.88 -22.35 16.94
CA ALA A 459 -11.54 -22.86 16.64
C ALA A 459 -10.49 -22.39 17.66
N LEU A 460 -10.50 -21.10 18.02
CA LEU A 460 -9.59 -20.51 19.00
C LEU A 460 -9.82 -21.09 20.41
N LEU A 461 -11.07 -21.25 20.83
CA LEU A 461 -11.43 -21.91 22.09
C LEU A 461 -11.01 -23.38 22.10
N GLY A 462 -11.25 -24.09 21.01
CA GLY A 462 -10.82 -25.48 20.81
C GLY A 462 -9.29 -25.64 20.87
N ALA A 463 -8.53 -24.68 20.32
CA ALA A 463 -7.07 -24.67 20.41
C ALA A 463 -6.53 -24.48 21.84
N MET A 464 -7.34 -23.88 22.71
CA MET A 464 -7.09 -23.82 24.16
C MET A 464 -7.63 -25.03 24.92
N GLY A 465 -8.26 -25.98 24.20
CA GLY A 465 -9.00 -27.13 24.70
C GLY A 465 -10.10 -26.76 25.69
N LEU A 466 -10.79 -25.65 25.41
CA LEU A 466 -12.05 -25.26 26.03
C LEU A 466 -13.20 -25.82 25.19
N THR A 467 -14.23 -26.33 25.85
CA THR A 467 -15.48 -26.72 25.18
C THR A 467 -16.27 -25.45 24.80
N PRO A 468 -16.71 -25.29 23.55
CA PRO A 468 -17.57 -24.17 23.17
C PRO A 468 -18.84 -24.18 24.02
N ASP A 469 -19.12 -23.08 24.72
CA ASP A 469 -20.37 -22.86 25.44
C ASP A 469 -21.27 -21.89 24.64
N TYR A 470 -22.40 -21.49 25.23
CA TYR A 470 -23.30 -20.50 24.61
C TYR A 470 -22.61 -19.15 24.31
N ALA A 471 -21.49 -18.80 24.96
CA ALA A 471 -20.75 -17.57 24.71
C ALA A 471 -19.98 -17.58 23.37
N ALA A 472 -19.73 -18.76 22.80
CA ALA A 472 -19.19 -18.88 21.44
C ALA A 472 -20.18 -18.37 20.36
N TYR A 473 -21.47 -18.28 20.70
CA TYR A 473 -22.58 -17.97 19.77
C TYR A 473 -23.21 -16.59 20.00
N THR A 474 -22.75 -15.80 20.97
CA THR A 474 -23.23 -14.43 21.20
C THR A 474 -22.41 -13.41 20.38
N PRO A 475 -23.06 -12.57 19.54
CA PRO A 475 -22.41 -11.43 18.92
C PRO A 475 -21.88 -10.48 20.00
N GLY A 476 -20.60 -10.10 19.94
CA GLY A 476 -19.98 -9.22 20.93
C GLY A 476 -19.64 -9.85 22.30
N GLY A 477 -19.94 -11.14 22.52
CA GLY A 477 -19.41 -11.87 23.68
C GLY A 477 -17.94 -12.19 23.47
N GLN A 478 -17.05 -11.45 24.11
CA GLN A 478 -15.62 -11.80 24.22
C GLN A 478 -15.37 -12.57 25.52
#